data_AF-A0A1B3SLM2-F1
#
_entry.id   AF-A0A1B3SLM2-F1
#
_cell.length_a   1.000
_cell.length_b   1.000
_cell.length_c   1.000
_cell.angle_alpha   90.00
_cell.angle_beta   90.00
_cell.angle_gamma   90.00
#
_symmetry.space_group_name_H-M   'P 1'
#
loop_
_entity.id
_entity.type
_entity.pdbx_description
1 polymer ?
#
loop_
_entity_poly.entity_id
_entity_poly.type
_entity_poly.pdbx_seq_one_letter_code
_entity_poly.pdbx_strand_id
1 'polypeptide(L)'
;MVSRKVSDKMNGLAKGGLITAFVGAGICCLGAIIIFASTSTIVALFGSSITTSTITILGVLILIFPLLIIILGSVAMVKKSNGLRIACGVLCFVAIFFAWVAYFVPALLFLIGGILTLCGKAE
;
A
#
# COMPACT_ATOMS: atom_id res chain seq x y z
N MET A 1 -0.84 -34.35 11.39
CA MET A 1 -1.47 -33.42 12.36
C MET A 1 -0.43 -33.06 13.42
N VAL A 2 0.28 -31.94 13.25
CA VAL A 2 1.24 -31.45 14.26
C VAL A 2 0.78 -30.07 14.69
N SER A 3 0.35 -30.04 15.94
CA SER A 3 -0.07 -28.89 16.72
C SER A 3 0.89 -27.71 16.54
N ARG A 4 0.48 -26.67 15.82
CA ARG A 4 0.98 -25.31 16.10
C ARG A 4 -0.09 -24.66 16.96
N LYS A 5 0.12 -24.67 18.27
CA LYS A 5 -0.43 -23.61 19.13
C LYS A 5 0.15 -22.31 18.58
N VAL A 6 -0.54 -21.70 17.62
CA VAL A 6 -0.43 -20.27 17.37
C VAL A 6 -1.14 -19.62 18.55
N SER A 7 -0.50 -19.66 19.72
CA SER A 7 -0.48 -18.42 20.48
C SER A 7 0.03 -17.38 19.48
N ASP A 8 -0.63 -16.24 19.45
CA ASP A 8 0.10 -14.99 19.53
C ASP A 8 -0.85 -13.84 19.22
N LYS A 9 -1.11 -13.01 20.21
CA LYS A 9 -1.99 -11.85 20.10
C LYS A 9 -1.16 -10.75 19.42
N MET A 10 -1.60 -10.26 18.27
CA MET A 10 -0.95 -9.09 17.69
C MET A 10 -1.21 -7.87 18.59
N ASN A 11 -0.13 -7.17 18.96
CA ASN A 11 -0.21 -5.93 19.73
C ASN A 11 -1.02 -4.87 18.98
N GLY A 12 -1.68 -3.99 19.74
CA GLY A 12 -2.53 -2.92 19.19
C GLY A 12 -1.79 -2.04 18.18
N LEU A 13 -0.48 -1.81 18.37
CA LEU A 13 0.38 -1.10 17.42
C LEU A 13 0.47 -1.79 16.05
N ALA A 14 0.69 -3.10 16.01
CA ALA A 14 0.81 -3.86 14.77
C ALA A 14 -0.50 -3.83 13.97
N LYS A 15 -1.64 -3.94 14.67
CA LYS A 15 -2.96 -3.81 14.05
C LYS A 15 -3.22 -2.39 13.55
N GLY A 16 -2.91 -1.37 14.35
CA GLY A 16 -3.06 0.03 13.99
C GLY A 16 -2.22 0.41 12.76
N GLY A 17 -0.97 -0.08 12.68
CA GLY A 17 -0.10 0.10 11.53
C GLY A 17 -0.66 -0.52 10.25
N LEU A 18 -1.21 -1.74 10.34
CA LEU A 18 -1.84 -2.40 9.20
C LEU A 18 -3.11 -1.66 8.74
N ILE A 19 -3.98 -1.24 9.66
CA ILE A 19 -5.19 -0.48 9.35
C ILE A 19 -4.84 0.84 8.65
N THR A 20 -3.86 1.58 9.17
CA THR A 20 -3.41 2.85 8.55
C THR A 20 -2.81 2.61 7.16
N ALA A 21 -2.09 1.52 6.96
CA ALA A 21 -1.61 1.11 5.63
C ALA A 21 -2.77 0.76 4.67
N PHE A 22 -3.84 0.10 5.15
CA PHE A 22 -5.05 -0.15 4.34
C PHE A 22 -5.75 1.14 3.92
N VAL A 23 -5.88 2.10 4.84
CA VAL A 23 -6.48 3.41 4.53
C VAL A 23 -5.63 4.16 3.51
N GLY A 24 -4.31 4.17 3.69
CA GLY A 24 -3.37 4.76 2.72
C GLY A 24 -3.48 4.12 1.35
N ALA A 25 -3.53 2.78 1.28
CA ALA A 25 -3.73 2.01 0.06
C ALA A 25 -5.07 2.34 -0.63
N GLY A 26 -6.16 2.45 0.13
CA GLY A 26 -7.47 2.82 -0.39
C GLY A 26 -7.49 4.21 -1.04
N ILE A 27 -6.91 5.22 -0.38
CA ILE A 27 -6.80 6.57 -0.93
C ILE A 27 -5.92 6.58 -2.18
N CYS A 28 -4.83 5.80 -2.17
CA CYS A 28 -3.94 5.68 -3.32
C CYS A 28 -4.66 5.06 -4.53
N CYS A 29 -5.52 4.04 -4.32
CA CYS A 29 -6.36 3.46 -5.37
C CYS A 29 -7.37 4.47 -5.93
N LEU A 30 -8.03 5.27 -5.09
CA LEU A 30 -8.95 6.32 -5.54
C LEU A 30 -8.21 7.38 -6.37
N GLY A 31 -7.03 7.80 -5.92
CA GLY A 31 -6.17 8.71 -6.68
C GLY A 31 -5.79 8.16 -8.04
N ALA A 32 -5.43 6.88 -8.12
CA ALA A 32 -5.12 6.22 -9.39
C ALA A 32 -6.31 6.24 -10.35
N ILE A 33 -7.52 5.94 -9.88
CA ILE A 33 -8.75 5.97 -10.70
C ILE A 33 -9.00 7.37 -11.27
N ILE A 34 -8.81 8.42 -10.47
CA ILE A 34 -8.96 9.81 -10.91
C ILE A 34 -7.93 10.17 -12.00
N ILE A 35 -6.68 9.76 -11.83
CA ILE A 35 -5.62 9.96 -12.83
C ILE A 35 -5.95 9.20 -14.13
N PHE A 36 -6.42 7.96 -14.04
CA PHE A 36 -6.85 7.20 -15.22
C PHE A 36 -8.03 7.86 -15.95
N ALA A 37 -9.02 8.36 -15.21
CA ALA A 37 -10.15 9.07 -15.80
C ALA A 37 -9.72 10.35 -16.53
N SER A 38 -8.81 11.13 -15.96
CA SER A 38 -8.29 12.36 -16.56
C SER A 38 -7.26 12.13 -17.67
N THR A 39 -6.71 10.92 -17.79
CA THR A 39 -5.80 10.57 -18.89
C THR A 39 -6.52 10.74 -20.24
N SER A 40 -7.80 10.36 -20.32
CA SER A 40 -8.60 10.50 -21.56
C SER A 40 -8.73 11.96 -22.04
N THR A 41 -8.85 12.92 -21.12
CA THR A 41 -8.95 14.35 -21.44
C THR A 41 -7.60 15.00 -21.71
N ILE A 42 -6.53 14.60 -21.01
CA ILE A 42 -5.16 15.08 -21.25
C ILE A 42 -4.67 14.66 -22.64
N VAL A 43 -4.97 13.44 -23.06
CA VAL A 43 -4.57 12.90 -24.36
C VAL A 43 -5.28 13.62 -25.51
N ALA A 44 -6.55 13.97 -25.32
CA ALA A 44 -7.30 14.77 -26.29
C ALA A 44 -6.75 16.21 -26.45
N LEU A 45 -6.16 16.78 -25.39
CA LEU A 45 -5.62 18.13 -25.38
C LEU A 45 -4.17 18.24 -25.91
N PHE A 46 -3.33 17.23 -25.66
CA PHE A 46 -1.89 17.31 -25.92
C PHE A 46 -1.38 16.40 -27.05
N GLY A 47 -2.21 15.49 -27.58
CA GLY A 47 -1.95 14.80 -28.85
C GLY A 47 -0.69 13.94 -28.94
N SER A 48 0.08 13.79 -27.86
CA SER A 48 1.39 13.14 -27.87
C SER A 48 1.31 11.73 -27.29
N SER A 49 1.58 10.74 -28.15
CA SER A 49 1.53 9.30 -27.85
C SER A 49 2.49 8.87 -26.72
N ILE A 50 3.56 9.65 -26.51
CA ILE A 50 4.55 9.43 -25.44
C ILE A 50 3.93 9.72 -24.06
N THR A 51 3.03 10.69 -23.98
CA THR A 51 2.38 11.10 -22.72
C THR A 51 1.41 10.02 -22.23
N THR A 52 0.67 9.38 -23.15
CA THR A 52 -0.24 8.26 -22.85
C THR A 52 0.47 7.08 -22.20
N SER A 53 1.56 6.62 -22.82
CA SER A 53 2.26 5.40 -22.38
C SER A 53 2.89 5.59 -21.00
N THR A 54 3.48 6.76 -20.76
CA THR A 54 4.14 7.08 -19.49
C THR A 54 3.14 7.19 -18.34
N ILE A 55 2.00 7.87 -18.55
CA ILE A 55 0.93 7.98 -17.56
C ILE A 55 0.32 6.61 -17.24
N THR A 56 0.13 5.77 -18.26
CA THR A 56 -0.45 4.42 -18.09
C THR A 56 0.46 3.52 -17.25
N ILE A 57 1.77 3.51 -17.55
CA ILE A 57 2.75 2.70 -16.80
C ILE A 57 2.82 3.16 -15.33
N LEU A 58 2.86 4.48 -15.11
CA LEU A 58 2.87 5.05 -13.77
C LEU A 58 1.58 4.72 -12.98
N GLY A 59 0.43 4.82 -13.64
CA GLY A 59 -0.87 4.49 -13.04
C GLY A 59 -0.99 3.01 -12.65
N VAL A 60 -0.48 2.09 -13.48
CA VAL A 60 -0.46 0.65 -13.16
C VAL A 60 0.46 0.35 -11.98
N LEU A 61 1.65 0.95 -11.93
CA LEU A 61 2.57 0.82 -10.79
C LEU A 61 1.92 1.30 -9.48
N ILE A 62 1.26 2.45 -9.51
CA ILE A 62 0.53 3.03 -8.37
C ILE A 62 -0.61 2.12 -7.89
N LEU A 63 -1.15 1.23 -8.72
CA LEU A 63 -2.20 0.27 -8.35
C LEU A 63 -1.64 -1.04 -7.78
N ILE A 64 -0.54 -1.54 -8.34
CA ILE A 64 0.07 -2.80 -7.93
C ILE A 64 0.57 -2.75 -6.48
N PHE A 65 1.24 -1.67 -6.08
CA PHE A 65 1.81 -1.56 -4.72
C PHE A 65 0.74 -1.55 -3.61
N PRO A 66 -0.32 -0.72 -3.68
CA PRO A 66 -1.45 -0.78 -2.75
C PRO A 66 -2.11 -2.16 -2.71
N LEU A 67 -2.28 -2.82 -3.86
CA LEU A 67 -2.82 -4.18 -3.92
C LEU A 67 -1.95 -5.18 -3.16
N LEU A 68 -0.63 -5.13 -3.35
CA LEU A 68 0.31 -5.98 -2.62
C LEU A 68 0.28 -5.70 -1.11
N ILE A 69 0.19 -4.44 -0.70
CA ILE A 69 0.05 -4.04 0.72
C ILE A 69 -1.25 -4.59 1.30
N ILE A 70 -2.36 -4.52 0.56
CA ILE A 70 -3.66 -5.05 1.00
C ILE A 70 -3.58 -6.56 1.18
N ILE A 71 -3.01 -7.28 0.21
CA ILE A 71 -2.91 -8.75 0.25
C ILE A 71 -1.98 -9.18 1.39
N LEU A 72 -0.76 -8.66 1.44
CA LEU A 72 0.22 -9.03 2.47
C LEU A 72 -0.22 -8.58 3.86
N GLY A 73 -0.83 -7.41 3.98
CA GLY A 73 -1.40 -6.92 5.21
C GLY A 73 -2.53 -7.83 5.71
N SER A 74 -3.40 -8.29 4.80
CA SER A 74 -4.49 -9.22 5.14
C SER A 74 -3.96 -10.57 5.58
N VAL A 75 -2.99 -11.12 4.85
CA VAL A 75 -2.36 -12.41 5.21
C VAL A 75 -1.59 -12.27 6.53
N ALA A 76 -0.92 -11.14 6.78
CA ALA A 76 -0.24 -10.86 8.04
C ALA A 76 -1.22 -10.81 9.22
N MET A 77 -2.41 -10.22 9.04
CA MET A 77 -3.47 -10.22 10.07
C MET A 77 -4.01 -11.62 10.37
N VAL A 78 -4.21 -12.46 9.34
CA VAL A 78 -4.78 -13.80 9.50
C VAL A 78 -3.73 -14.78 10.05
N LYS A 79 -2.52 -14.79 9.50
CA LYS A 79 -1.45 -15.72 9.88
C LYS A 79 -0.63 -15.27 11.08
N LYS A 80 -0.77 -14.01 11.53
CA LYS A 80 -0.02 -13.41 12.66
C LYS A 80 1.50 -13.61 12.56
N SER A 81 2.02 -13.68 11.34
CA SER A 81 3.44 -13.96 11.10
C SER A 81 4.24 -12.66 11.15
N ASN A 82 5.24 -12.60 12.02
CA ASN A 82 6.17 -11.47 12.10
C ASN A 82 6.89 -11.21 10.76
N GLY A 83 7.25 -12.26 10.01
CA GLY A 83 7.93 -12.11 8.71
C GLY A 83 7.07 -11.41 7.65
N LEU A 84 5.80 -11.80 7.54
CA LEU A 84 4.85 -11.14 6.63
C LEU A 84 4.55 -9.69 7.03
N ARG A 85 4.52 -9.42 8.33
CA ARG A 85 4.31 -8.06 8.85
C ARG A 85 5.49 -7.14 8.52
N ILE A 86 6.72 -7.63 8.71
CA ILE A 86 7.93 -6.88 8.34
C ILE A 86 7.96 -6.63 6.83
N ALA A 87 7.65 -7.64 6.02
CA ALA A 87 7.54 -7.49 4.57
C ALA A 87 6.52 -6.41 4.18
N CYS A 88 5.35 -6.39 4.83
CA CYS A 88 4.32 -5.36 4.62
C CYS A 88 4.81 -3.96 5.02
N GLY A 89 5.51 -3.83 6.15
CA GLY A 89 6.10 -2.56 6.59
C GLY A 89 7.13 -2.02 5.62
N VAL A 90 8.06 -2.88 5.14
CA VAL A 90 9.06 -2.51 4.14
C VAL A 90 8.40 -2.12 2.81
N LEU A 91 7.37 -2.87 2.37
CA LEU A 91 6.60 -2.52 1.18
C LEU A 91 5.88 -1.18 1.31
N CYS A 92 5.41 -0.80 2.51
CA CYS A 92 4.86 0.53 2.74
C CYS A 92 5.92 1.61 2.49
N PHE A 93 7.17 1.43 2.94
CA PHE A 93 8.25 2.37 2.65
C PHE A 93 8.57 2.48 1.15
N VAL A 94 8.56 1.37 0.43
CA VAL A 94 8.74 1.40 -1.04
C VAL A 94 7.57 2.12 -1.71
N ALA A 95 6.35 1.89 -1.24
CA ALA A 95 5.16 2.54 -1.77
C ALA A 95 5.14 4.06 -1.54
N ILE A 96 5.84 4.59 -0.52
CA ILE A 96 5.95 6.05 -0.29
C ILE A 96 6.56 6.76 -1.50
N PHE A 97 7.56 6.18 -2.16
CA PHE A 97 8.19 6.79 -3.33
C PHE A 97 7.21 7.01 -4.48
N PHE A 98 6.24 6.11 -4.64
CA PHE A 98 5.19 6.21 -5.65
C PHE A 98 4.00 7.05 -5.17
N ALA A 99 3.66 6.93 -3.89
CA ALA A 99 2.56 7.67 -3.27
C ALA A 99 2.84 9.18 -3.24
N TRP A 100 4.09 9.60 -3.08
CA TRP A 100 4.45 11.02 -3.13
C TRP A 100 4.13 11.65 -4.50
N VAL A 101 4.27 10.89 -5.58
CA VAL A 101 3.92 11.34 -6.94
C VAL A 101 2.40 11.50 -7.09
N ALA A 102 1.62 10.69 -6.40
CA ALA A 102 0.17 10.77 -6.42
C ALA A 102 -0.36 11.88 -5.49
N TYR A 103 -0.12 11.76 -4.18
CA TYR A 103 -0.66 12.65 -3.14
C TYR A 103 0.17 12.61 -1.84
N PHE A 104 0.29 13.75 -1.16
CA PHE A 104 1.02 13.86 0.11
C PHE A 104 0.38 13.06 1.26
N VAL A 105 -0.95 12.95 1.28
CA VAL A 105 -1.70 12.28 2.36
C VAL A 105 -1.44 10.76 2.42
N PRO A 106 -1.56 9.99 1.31
CA PRO A 106 -1.16 8.57 1.27
C PRO A 106 0.29 8.33 1.69
N ALA A 107 1.22 9.21 1.33
CA ALA A 107 2.62 9.08 1.71
C ALA A 107 2.81 9.13 3.24
N LEU A 108 2.15 10.07 3.92
CA LEU A 108 2.15 10.13 5.39
C LEU A 108 1.51 8.90 6.03
N LEU A 109 0.39 8.42 5.49
CA LEU A 109 -0.29 7.22 5.99
C LEU A 109 0.56 5.96 5.84
N PHE A 110 1.27 5.81 4.72
CA PHE A 110 2.21 4.70 4.53
C PHE A 110 3.45 4.83 5.41
N LEU A 111 3.93 6.05 5.68
CA LEU A 111 5.05 6.27 6.60
C LEU A 111 4.66 5.86 8.03
N ILE A 112 3.57 6.44 8.54
CA ILE A 112 3.09 6.15 9.91
C ILE A 112 2.68 4.68 10.01
N GLY A 113 1.93 4.17 9.04
CA GLY A 113 1.51 2.77 8.99
C GLY A 113 2.68 1.80 8.91
N GLY A 114 3.69 2.10 8.09
CA GLY A 114 4.92 1.32 7.97
C GLY A 114 5.71 1.28 9.28
N ILE A 115 5.95 2.42 9.91
CA ILE A 115 6.66 2.51 11.21
C ILE A 115 5.89 1.74 12.28
N LEU A 116 4.58 1.98 12.44
CA LEU A 116 3.76 1.28 13.44
C LEU A 116 3.71 -0.24 13.19
N THR A 117 3.68 -0.66 11.93
CA THR A 117 3.72 -2.07 11.51
C THR A 117 5.07 -2.72 11.85
N LEU A 118 6.18 -2.00 11.71
CA LEU A 118 7.52 -2.49 12.07
C LEU A 118 7.75 -2.50 13.59
N CYS A 119 7.30 -1.47 14.30
CA CYS A 119 7.47 -1.32 15.75
C CYS A 119 6.51 -2.20 16.57
N GLY A 120 5.38 -2.63 16.00
CA GLY A 120 4.52 -3.61 16.67
C GLY A 120 5.22 -4.95 16.85
N LYS A 121 4.80 -5.78 17.81
CA LYS A 121 5.27 -7.17 17.96
C LYS A 121 4.07 -8.11 17.87
N ALA A 122 4.26 -9.28 17.26
CA ALA A 122 3.30 -10.36 17.42
C ALA A 122 3.80 -11.13 18.62
N GLU A 123 3.07 -11.02 19.73
CA GLU A 123 3.36 -11.64 21.01
C GLU A 123 2.74 -12.99 21.11
#